data_AF-A0A6M2D1E5-F1
#
_entry.id   AF-A0A6M2D1E5-F1
#
_cell.length_a   1.000
_cell.length_b   1.000
_cell.length_c   1.000
_cell.angle_alpha   90.00
_cell.angle_beta   90.00
_cell.angle_gamma   90.00
#
_symmetry.space_group_name_H-M   'P 1'
#
loop_
_entity.id
_entity.type
_entity.pdbx_description
1 polymer ?
#
loop_
_entity_poly.entity_id
_entity_poly.type
_entity_poly.pdbx_seq_one_letter_code
_entity_poly.pdbx_strand_id
1 'polypeptide(L)'
;AYNPEKAEQCVLSAAPMYTFGSKIRDPKPADIPAPGTYCPEKSDTVLATTPAYTFGFKHKDLRPDDIPAPGAYCPEKADTVLAVTPAYTFGIKPKDAKPDDIPAPGKYNVPGTDTYKSKSPAYTLSYRTNIPSDHTKKPGPGAHSPERVWMNKSSSPRFSFGIRHSPVAETPKPK
;
A
#
# COMPACT_ATOMS: atom_id res chain seq x y z
N ALA A 1 20.47 -48.50 -7.06
CA ALA A 1 21.71 -48.15 -6.35
C ALA A 1 21.64 -46.68 -5.97
N TYR A 2 21.73 -46.37 -4.67
CA TYR A 2 21.78 -45.00 -4.15
C TYR A 2 23.24 -44.53 -4.20
N ASN A 3 23.52 -43.48 -4.98
CA ASN A 3 24.87 -42.95 -5.19
C ASN A 3 25.04 -41.64 -4.40
N PRO A 4 25.74 -41.64 -3.25
CA PRO A 4 25.85 -40.47 -2.37
C PRO A 4 26.72 -39.35 -2.93
N GLU A 5 27.69 -39.64 -3.80
CA GLU A 5 28.63 -38.63 -4.33
C GLU A 5 27.96 -37.57 -5.20
N LYS A 6 26.87 -37.95 -5.88
CA LYS A 6 26.09 -37.02 -6.72
C LYS A 6 25.29 -36.01 -5.89
N ALA A 7 25.02 -36.34 -4.63
CA ALA A 7 24.33 -35.44 -3.70
C ALA A 7 25.29 -34.37 -3.15
N GLU A 8 26.55 -34.73 -2.84
CA GLU A 8 27.53 -33.78 -2.29
C GLU A 8 27.90 -32.67 -3.29
N GLN A 9 28.01 -33.01 -4.57
CA GLN A 9 28.28 -32.05 -5.64
C GLN A 9 27.15 -31.03 -5.84
N CYS A 10 25.91 -31.43 -5.53
CA CYS A 10 24.74 -30.56 -5.62
C CYS A 10 24.60 -29.65 -4.39
N VAL A 11 25.03 -30.11 -3.21
CA VAL A 11 25.04 -29.31 -1.97
C VAL A 11 26.11 -28.21 -2.03
N LEU A 12 27.30 -28.51 -2.56
CA LEU A 12 28.39 -27.52 -2.68
C LEU A 12 28.13 -26.43 -3.74
N SER A 13 27.39 -26.76 -4.81
CA SER A 13 27.04 -25.83 -5.88
C SER A 13 25.77 -25.00 -5.61
N ALA A 14 25.01 -25.35 -4.57
CA ALA A 14 23.79 -24.65 -4.15
C ALA A 14 24.02 -23.57 -3.07
N ALA A 15 25.27 -23.34 -2.62
CA ALA A 15 25.57 -22.26 -1.69
C ALA A 15 25.44 -20.89 -2.37
N PRO A 16 24.74 -19.91 -1.76
CA PRO A 16 24.59 -18.57 -2.35
C PRO A 16 25.95 -17.85 -2.42
N MET A 17 26.35 -17.48 -3.64
CA MET A 17 27.59 -16.74 -3.89
C MET A 17 27.31 -15.24 -3.85
N TYR A 18 27.69 -14.57 -2.75
CA TYR A 18 27.53 -13.12 -2.58
C TYR A 18 28.75 -12.38 -3.13
N THR A 19 28.52 -11.33 -3.93
CA THR A 19 29.56 -10.39 -4.37
C THR A 19 29.31 -9.01 -3.77
N PHE A 20 30.27 -8.46 -3.04
CA PHE A 20 30.22 -7.09 -2.53
C PHE A 20 31.12 -6.21 -3.40
N GLY A 21 30.51 -5.45 -4.30
CA GLY A 21 31.23 -4.51 -5.16
C GLY A 21 30.48 -4.20 -6.45
N SER A 22 30.39 -2.91 -6.79
CA SER A 22 29.88 -2.48 -8.09
C SER A 22 30.90 -2.85 -9.18
N LYS A 23 30.44 -3.52 -10.24
CA LYS A 23 31.25 -3.76 -11.43
C LYS A 23 31.56 -2.42 -12.09
N ILE A 24 32.81 -1.96 -12.00
CA ILE A 24 33.28 -0.75 -12.68
C ILE A 24 33.19 -1.03 -14.18
N ARG A 25 32.34 -0.28 -14.88
CA ARG A 25 32.35 -0.29 -16.35
C ARG A 25 33.56 0.51 -16.79
N ASP A 26 34.38 -0.06 -17.66
CA ASP A 26 35.49 0.68 -18.25
C ASP A 26 34.95 1.93 -18.96
N PRO A 27 35.61 3.09 -18.80
CA PRO A 27 35.17 4.31 -19.46
C PRO A 27 35.19 4.10 -20.97
N LYS A 28 34.10 4.46 -21.65
CA LYS A 28 34.01 4.41 -23.11
C LYS A 28 35.16 5.26 -23.69
N PRO A 29 35.94 4.76 -24.67
CA PRO A 29 36.95 5.56 -25.34
C PRO A 29 36.32 6.81 -25.97
N ALA A 30 37.04 7.93 -25.92
CA ALA A 30 36.60 9.19 -26.51
C ALA A 30 36.42 9.02 -28.04
N ASP A 31 35.30 9.54 -28.57
CA ASP A 31 35.03 9.57 -30.02
C ASP A 31 35.90 10.65 -30.69
N ILE A 32 37.21 10.42 -30.71
CA ILE A 32 38.18 11.25 -31.44
C ILE A 32 38.43 10.58 -32.80
N PRO A 33 38.14 11.26 -33.92
CA PRO A 33 38.45 10.70 -35.23
C PRO A 33 39.96 10.49 -35.35
N ALA A 34 40.37 9.35 -35.91
CA ALA A 34 41.78 9.03 -36.08
C ALA A 34 42.48 10.09 -36.96
N PRO A 35 43.79 10.33 -36.79
CA PRO A 35 44.54 11.25 -37.63
C PRO A 35 44.36 10.88 -39.11
N GLY A 36 43.90 11.83 -39.92
CA GLY A 36 43.61 11.62 -41.35
C GLY A 36 42.17 11.21 -41.70
N THR A 37 41.29 11.02 -40.71
CA THR A 37 39.85 10.70 -40.94
C THR A 37 39.00 11.95 -41.20
N TYR A 38 39.57 13.14 -41.03
CA TYR A 38 38.90 14.41 -41.28
C TYR A 38 38.87 14.70 -42.78
N CYS A 39 37.70 14.58 -43.42
CA CYS A 39 37.49 14.93 -44.82
C CYS A 39 36.72 16.27 -44.92
N PRO A 40 37.40 17.42 -45.04
CA PRO A 40 36.73 18.72 -45.14
C PRO A 40 35.87 18.84 -46.41
N GLU A 41 36.24 18.14 -47.49
CA GLU A 41 35.50 18.11 -48.77
C GLU A 41 34.07 17.53 -48.65
N LYS A 42 33.76 16.79 -47.57
CA LYS A 42 32.41 16.26 -47.32
C LYS A 42 31.56 17.19 -46.45
N SER A 43 32.13 18.31 -45.98
CA SER A 43 31.44 19.28 -45.12
C SER A 43 30.43 20.15 -45.87
N ASP A 44 30.46 20.17 -47.20
CA ASP A 44 29.53 20.96 -48.03
C ASP A 44 28.06 20.61 -47.76
N THR A 45 27.75 19.34 -47.47
CA THR A 45 26.40 18.91 -47.07
C THR A 45 25.97 19.48 -45.72
N VAL A 46 26.92 19.69 -44.81
CA VAL A 46 26.68 20.28 -43.48
C VAL A 46 26.55 21.80 -43.58
N LEU A 47 27.32 22.43 -44.48
CA LEU A 47 27.26 23.87 -44.76
C LEU A 47 26.05 24.28 -45.59
N ALA A 48 25.57 23.45 -46.51
CA ALA A 48 24.34 23.70 -47.28
C ALA A 48 23.09 23.65 -46.40
N THR A 49 23.16 22.96 -45.27
CA THR A 49 22.08 22.84 -44.28
C THR A 49 22.20 23.94 -43.22
N THR A 50 22.37 25.21 -43.62
CA THR A 50 22.23 26.30 -42.66
C THR A 50 20.77 26.40 -42.23
N PRO A 51 20.46 26.46 -40.91
CA PRO A 51 19.09 26.63 -40.47
C PRO A 51 18.60 28.02 -40.90
N ALA A 52 17.52 28.08 -41.67
CA ALA A 52 16.84 29.33 -41.99
C ALA A 52 16.11 29.83 -40.72
N TYR A 53 16.75 30.69 -39.94
CA TYR A 53 16.14 31.33 -38.77
C TYR A 53 15.22 32.47 -39.20
N THR A 54 13.96 32.41 -38.78
CA THR A 54 13.03 33.54 -38.87
C THR A 54 12.78 34.11 -37.48
N PHE A 55 13.01 35.39 -37.28
CA PHE A 55 12.62 36.09 -36.06
C PHE A 55 11.28 36.78 -36.29
N GLY A 56 10.28 36.46 -35.45
CA GLY A 56 8.97 37.12 -35.48
C GLY A 56 7.81 36.18 -35.85
N PHE A 57 6.66 36.44 -35.22
CA PHE A 57 5.41 35.75 -35.49
C PHE A 57 4.83 36.26 -36.81
N LYS A 58 4.76 35.40 -37.84
CA LYS A 58 4.02 35.71 -39.06
C LYS A 58 2.53 35.49 -38.77
N HIS A 59 1.79 36.56 -38.45
CA HIS A 59 0.34 36.48 -38.40
C HIS A 59 -0.17 36.02 -39.77
N LYS A 60 -0.91 34.92 -39.80
CA LYS A 60 -1.79 34.65 -40.95
C LYS A 60 -2.76 35.82 -41.01
N ASP A 61 -3.03 36.34 -42.21
CA ASP A 61 -4.07 37.34 -42.40
C ASP A 61 -5.31 36.86 -41.65
N LEU A 62 -5.72 37.64 -40.65
CA LEU A 62 -6.97 37.39 -39.96
C LEU A 62 -8.02 37.36 -41.06
N ARG A 63 -8.78 36.26 -41.13
CA ARG A 63 -9.95 36.22 -42.01
C ARG A 63 -10.71 37.53 -41.79
N PRO A 64 -11.26 38.17 -42.83
CA PRO A 64 -12.15 39.29 -42.62
C PRO A 64 -13.16 38.83 -41.57
N ASP A 65 -13.24 39.60 -40.49
CA ASP A 65 -14.15 39.31 -39.39
C ASP A 65 -15.52 38.94 -39.99
N ASP A 66 -16.24 37.99 -39.39
CA ASP A 66 -17.63 37.66 -39.76
C ASP A 66 -18.52 38.88 -39.44
N ILE A 67 -18.34 39.97 -40.18
CA ILE A 67 -19.11 41.19 -40.08
C ILE A 67 -20.39 40.89 -40.85
N PRO A 68 -21.53 40.72 -40.17
CA PRO A 68 -22.77 40.40 -40.86
C PRO A 68 -23.13 41.58 -41.78
N ALA A 69 -23.68 41.26 -42.95
CA ALA A 69 -24.14 42.24 -43.93
C ALA A 69 -25.13 43.25 -43.30
N PRO A 70 -25.25 44.48 -43.83
CA PRO A 70 -26.26 45.42 -43.36
C PRO A 70 -27.66 44.78 -43.38
N GLY A 71 -28.31 44.73 -42.20
CA GLY A 71 -29.61 44.08 -42.01
C GLY A 71 -29.57 42.62 -41.51
N ALA A 72 -28.40 41.99 -41.43
CA ALA A 72 -28.26 40.63 -40.87
C ALA A 72 -28.09 40.62 -39.33
N TYR A 73 -27.96 41.79 -38.70
CA TYR A 73 -28.00 41.90 -37.24
C TYR A 73 -29.42 41.65 -36.71
N CYS A 74 -29.59 40.64 -35.86
CA CYS A 74 -30.83 40.36 -35.13
C CYS A 74 -30.62 40.67 -33.63
N PRO A 75 -30.80 41.92 -33.18
CA PRO A 75 -30.58 42.28 -31.78
C PRO A 75 -31.55 41.58 -30.82
N GLU A 76 -32.75 41.21 -31.25
CA GLU A 76 -33.73 40.49 -30.41
C GLU A 76 -33.27 39.09 -29.98
N LYS A 77 -32.30 38.50 -30.70
CA LYS A 77 -31.73 37.19 -30.34
C LYS A 77 -30.54 37.32 -29.40
N ALA A 78 -30.06 38.54 -29.14
CA ALA A 78 -28.87 38.79 -28.32
C ALA A 78 -29.07 38.39 -26.86
N ASP A 79 -30.30 38.45 -26.33
CA ASP A 79 -30.59 38.11 -24.94
C ASP A 79 -30.23 36.64 -24.61
N THR A 80 -30.45 35.74 -25.57
CA THR A 80 -30.05 34.31 -25.42
C THR A 80 -28.55 34.11 -25.39
N VAL A 81 -27.78 34.98 -26.08
CA VAL A 81 -26.32 34.93 -26.12
C VAL A 81 -25.71 35.58 -24.88
N LEU A 82 -26.31 36.66 -24.38
CA LEU A 82 -25.89 37.38 -23.18
C LEU A 82 -26.18 36.58 -21.89
N ALA A 83 -27.31 35.87 -21.84
CA ALA A 83 -27.67 35.01 -20.70
C ALA A 83 -26.76 33.76 -20.56
N VAL A 84 -26.13 33.33 -21.66
CA VAL A 84 -25.22 32.17 -21.71
C VAL A 84 -23.76 32.64 -21.82
N THR A 85 -23.42 33.76 -21.19
CA THR A 85 -22.00 34.13 -21.07
C THR A 85 -21.38 33.40 -19.89
N PRO A 86 -20.26 32.68 -20.08
CA PRO A 86 -19.54 32.09 -18.95
C PRO A 86 -19.07 33.21 -18.01
N ALA A 87 -19.45 33.12 -16.74
CA ALA A 87 -19.00 34.04 -15.71
C ALA A 87 -17.50 33.83 -15.45
N TYR A 88 -16.67 34.67 -16.06
CA TYR A 88 -15.22 34.68 -15.82
C TYR A 88 -14.91 35.38 -14.50
N THR A 89 -14.19 34.69 -13.61
CA THR A 89 -13.63 35.28 -12.40
C THR A 89 -12.12 35.40 -12.55
N PHE A 90 -11.55 36.58 -12.28
CA PHE A 90 -10.10 36.76 -12.20
C PHE A 90 -9.61 36.34 -10.80
N GLY A 91 -8.51 35.59 -10.75
CA GLY A 91 -7.86 35.16 -9.50
C GLY A 91 -8.15 33.72 -9.09
N ILE A 92 -7.32 33.20 -8.19
CA ILE A 92 -7.50 31.87 -7.60
C ILE A 92 -8.64 31.95 -6.58
N LYS A 93 -9.72 31.20 -6.81
CA LYS A 93 -10.72 30.95 -5.75
C LYS A 93 -10.04 30.14 -4.64
N PRO A 94 -9.95 30.66 -3.40
CA PRO A 94 -9.49 29.85 -2.28
C PRO A 94 -10.39 28.63 -2.18
N LYS A 95 -9.81 27.44 -2.09
CA LYS A 95 -10.59 26.26 -1.72
C LYS A 95 -11.12 26.51 -0.30
N ASP A 96 -12.39 26.23 -0.08
CA ASP A 96 -12.96 26.24 1.27
C ASP A 96 -12.05 25.40 2.16
N ALA A 97 -11.50 26.03 3.21
CA ALA A 97 -10.69 25.32 4.17
C ALA A 97 -11.55 24.19 4.73
N LYS A 98 -11.02 22.96 4.73
CA LYS A 98 -11.67 21.86 5.42
C LYS A 98 -11.90 22.34 6.86
N PRO A 99 -13.12 22.21 7.42
CA PRO A 99 -13.32 22.56 8.81
C PRO A 99 -12.32 21.73 9.63
N ASP A 100 -11.42 22.42 10.32
CA ASP A 100 -10.56 21.76 11.27
C ASP A 100 -11.46 21.06 12.28
N ASP A 101 -11.12 19.82 12.65
CA ASP A 101 -11.89 19.02 13.61
C ASP A 101 -11.63 19.52 15.05
N ILE A 102 -11.67 20.85 15.21
CA ILE A 102 -11.50 21.56 16.46
C ILE A 102 -12.87 21.54 17.13
N PRO A 103 -13.02 20.83 18.25
CA PRO A 103 -14.28 20.83 18.98
C PRO A 103 -14.63 22.26 19.39
N ALA A 104 -15.91 22.60 19.30
CA ALA A 104 -16.41 23.89 19.76
C ALA A 104 -16.01 24.16 21.23
N PRO A 105 -15.97 25.42 21.67
CA PRO A 105 -15.72 25.75 23.08
C PRO A 105 -16.66 24.93 23.99
N GLY A 106 -16.07 24.16 24.92
CA GLY A 106 -16.81 23.28 25.83
C GLY A 106 -17.20 21.89 25.30
N LYS A 107 -16.85 21.53 24.05
CA LYS A 107 -17.04 20.18 23.48
C LYS A 107 -15.83 19.25 23.63
N TYR A 108 -14.79 19.69 24.34
CA TYR A 108 -13.64 18.84 24.64
C TYR A 108 -14.09 17.64 25.50
N ASN A 109 -13.80 16.43 25.03
CA ASN A 109 -14.00 15.23 25.83
C ASN A 109 -12.88 15.13 26.87
N VAL A 110 -13.19 15.44 28.13
CA VAL A 110 -12.26 15.26 29.24
C VAL A 110 -12.35 13.81 29.69
N PRO A 111 -11.29 13.00 29.53
CA PRO A 111 -11.30 11.63 30.01
C PRO A 111 -11.46 11.62 31.54
N GLY A 112 -12.17 10.63 32.07
CA GLY A 112 -12.33 10.47 33.52
C GLY A 112 -10.98 10.35 34.21
N THR A 113 -10.88 10.84 35.45
CA THR A 113 -9.62 10.88 36.23
C THR A 113 -8.90 9.53 36.32
N ASP A 114 -9.67 8.45 36.21
CA ASP A 114 -9.21 7.06 36.29
C ASP A 114 -8.34 6.63 35.11
N THR A 115 -8.30 7.40 34.02
CA THR A 115 -7.45 7.08 32.86
C THR A 115 -5.99 7.45 33.08
N TYR A 116 -5.72 8.44 33.93
CA TYR A 116 -4.37 8.96 34.18
C TYR A 116 -3.96 8.93 35.65
N LYS A 117 -4.88 8.60 36.56
CA LYS A 117 -4.62 8.47 37.99
C LYS A 117 -5.20 7.16 38.51
N SER A 118 -4.45 6.50 39.38
CA SER A 118 -4.95 5.33 40.10
C SER A 118 -6.13 5.72 40.98
N LYS A 119 -7.21 4.92 40.95
CA LYS A 119 -8.36 5.11 41.84
C LYS A 119 -7.94 4.85 43.28
N SER A 120 -8.51 5.60 44.22
CA SER A 120 -8.42 5.23 45.64
C SER A 120 -9.12 3.88 45.88
N PRO A 121 -8.68 3.11 46.88
CA PRO A 121 -9.38 1.88 47.26
C PRO A 121 -10.84 2.16 47.63
N ALA A 122 -11.78 1.40 47.07
CA ALA A 122 -13.20 1.53 47.34
C ALA A 122 -13.67 0.47 48.35
N TYR A 123 -13.84 0.87 49.61
CA TYR A 123 -14.27 -0.03 50.70
C TYR A 123 -15.79 -0.18 50.77
N THR A 124 -16.26 -1.35 51.19
CA THR A 124 -17.68 -1.64 51.46
C THR A 124 -17.79 -2.44 52.75
N LEU A 125 -18.75 -2.11 53.61
CA LEU A 125 -19.02 -2.87 54.84
C LEU A 125 -19.73 -4.21 54.57
N SER A 126 -20.37 -4.33 53.41
CA SER A 126 -21.09 -5.53 52.99
C SER A 126 -20.26 -6.39 52.04
N TYR A 127 -20.58 -7.68 51.98
CA TYR A 127 -19.97 -8.62 51.05
C TYR A 127 -20.26 -8.21 49.60
N ARG A 128 -19.21 -8.07 48.78
CA ARG A 128 -19.33 -7.84 47.34
C ARG A 128 -19.49 -9.19 46.64
N THR A 129 -20.71 -9.56 46.30
CA THR A 129 -20.95 -10.60 45.28
C THR A 129 -20.64 -10.00 43.91
N ASN A 130 -19.44 -10.23 43.38
CA ASN A 130 -19.25 -10.18 41.94
C ASN A 130 -20.02 -11.37 41.38
N ILE A 131 -21.28 -11.18 41.01
CA ILE A 131 -22.04 -12.19 40.28
C ILE A 131 -21.23 -12.42 39.01
N PRO A 132 -20.64 -13.61 38.79
CA PRO A 132 -19.97 -13.89 37.54
C PRO A 132 -21.03 -13.73 36.46
N SER A 133 -20.92 -12.67 35.67
CA SER A 133 -21.76 -12.53 34.48
C SER A 133 -21.51 -13.78 33.63
N ASP A 134 -22.57 -14.35 33.06
CA ASP A 134 -22.57 -15.62 32.32
C ASP A 134 -21.82 -15.53 30.98
N HIS A 135 -20.57 -15.08 31.02
CA HIS A 135 -19.60 -15.08 29.93
C HIS A 135 -18.86 -16.43 29.85
N THR A 136 -19.34 -17.44 30.56
CA THR A 136 -18.85 -18.79 30.38
C THR A 136 -19.40 -19.25 29.05
N LYS A 137 -18.54 -19.37 28.03
CA LYS A 137 -18.87 -20.06 26.78
C LYS A 137 -19.12 -21.53 27.11
N LYS A 138 -20.28 -21.84 27.68
CA LYS A 138 -20.73 -23.20 27.99
C LYS A 138 -20.95 -23.86 26.63
N PRO A 139 -20.11 -24.83 26.23
CA PRO A 139 -20.36 -25.58 25.01
C PRO A 139 -21.76 -26.18 25.11
N GLY A 140 -22.58 -25.98 24.08
CA GLY A 140 -23.91 -26.58 24.02
C GLY A 140 -23.83 -28.11 24.02
N PRO A 141 -24.96 -28.81 24.24
CA PRO A 141 -25.01 -30.26 24.09
C PRO A 141 -24.51 -30.63 22.69
N GLY A 142 -23.47 -31.47 22.61
CA GLY A 142 -22.82 -31.86 21.35
C GLY A 142 -21.60 -31.02 20.92
N ALA A 143 -21.28 -29.92 21.60
CA ALA A 143 -20.08 -29.12 21.32
C ALA A 143 -18.78 -29.69 21.94
N HIS A 144 -18.88 -30.84 22.63
CA HIS A 144 -17.73 -31.60 23.10
C HIS A 144 -17.36 -32.68 22.07
N SER A 145 -16.16 -32.59 21.48
CA SER A 145 -15.62 -33.60 20.56
C SER A 145 -14.45 -34.35 21.21
N PRO A 146 -14.70 -35.47 21.93
CA PRO A 146 -13.65 -36.24 22.62
C PRO A 146 -12.64 -36.89 21.65
N GLU A 147 -13.00 -37.06 20.38
CA GLU A 147 -12.11 -37.54 19.31
C GLU A 147 -11.02 -36.53 18.92
N ARG A 148 -11.17 -35.25 19.30
CA ARG A 148 -10.31 -34.13 18.89
C ARG A 148 -9.32 -33.69 19.97
N VAL A 149 -9.05 -34.54 20.96
CA VAL A 149 -8.15 -34.24 22.10
C VAL A 149 -6.66 -34.19 21.71
N TRP A 150 -6.28 -34.76 20.57
CA TRP A 150 -4.89 -34.72 20.09
C TRP A 150 -4.41 -33.31 19.69
N MET A 151 -5.31 -32.34 19.53
CA MET A 151 -4.94 -30.94 19.25
C MET A 151 -4.40 -30.20 20.47
N ASN A 152 -4.75 -30.61 21.70
CA ASN A 152 -4.32 -29.94 22.93
C ASN A 152 -3.50 -30.83 23.87
N LYS A 153 -3.34 -32.12 23.55
CA LYS A 153 -2.52 -33.08 24.31
C LYS A 153 -1.73 -33.98 23.37
N SER A 154 -0.53 -34.35 23.79
CA SER A 154 0.43 -35.16 23.01
C SER A 154 0.02 -36.63 22.80
N SER A 155 -1.09 -37.08 23.40
CA SER A 155 -1.55 -38.47 23.30
C SER A 155 -3.07 -38.57 23.45
N SER A 156 -3.67 -39.49 22.69
CA SER A 156 -5.12 -39.75 22.69
C SER A 156 -5.58 -40.38 24.01
N PRO A 157 -6.81 -40.10 24.47
CA PRO A 157 -7.34 -40.68 25.70
C PRO A 157 -7.37 -42.21 25.63
N ARG A 158 -6.77 -42.89 26.62
CA ARG A 158 -6.86 -44.34 26.81
C ARG A 158 -7.89 -44.62 27.89
N PHE A 159 -9.02 -45.22 27.51
CA PHE A 159 -10.05 -45.63 28.46
C PHE A 159 -9.86 -47.09 28.85
N SER A 160 -9.96 -47.38 30.15
CA SER A 160 -10.06 -48.73 30.69
C SER A 160 -11.35 -48.82 31.50
N PHE A 161 -12.21 -49.80 31.18
CA PHE A 161 -13.37 -50.11 32.00
C PHE A 161 -13.04 -51.35 32.83
N GLY A 162 -13.02 -51.22 34.15
CA GLY A 162 -12.80 -52.33 35.06
C GLY A 162 -12.76 -51.88 36.52
N ILE A 163 -13.55 -52.54 37.37
CA ILE A 163 -13.43 -52.37 38.82
C ILE A 163 -12.24 -53.22 39.26
N ARG A 164 -11.16 -52.57 39.71
CA ARG A 164 -9.98 -53.27 40.24
C ARG A 164 -10.27 -53.72 41.68
N HIS A 165 -10.98 -54.83 41.82
CA HIS A 165 -11.01 -55.54 43.08
C HIS A 165 -9.71 -56.38 43.20
N SER A 166 -8.88 -55.99 44.16
CA SER A 166 -7.67 -56.66 44.67
C SER A 166 -6.31 -56.38 43.97
N PRO A 167 -5.19 -56.50 44.73
CA PRO A 167 -3.86 -56.00 44.35
C PRO A 167 -3.03 -56.94 43.47
N VAL A 168 -3.63 -57.95 42.83
CA VAL A 168 -2.90 -58.91 41.98
C VAL A 168 -3.54 -58.94 40.60
N ALA A 169 -3.23 -57.93 39.80
CA ALA A 169 -3.43 -57.98 38.35
C ALA A 169 -2.04 -58.02 37.72
N GLU A 170 -1.66 -59.23 37.34
CA GLU A 170 -0.37 -59.60 36.78
C GLU A 170 0.02 -58.73 35.58
N THR A 171 1.23 -58.18 35.60
CA THR A 171 1.91 -57.76 34.38
C THR A 171 2.59 -59.01 33.79
N PRO A 172 2.35 -59.37 32.51
CA PRO A 172 3.21 -60.35 31.87
C PRO A 172 4.58 -59.70 31.63
N LYS A 173 5.63 -60.33 32.16
CA LYS A 173 7.04 -59.95 31.93
C LYS A 173 7.35 -60.03 30.42
N PRO A 174 8.09 -59.08 29.85
CA PRO A 174 8.54 -59.17 28.47
C PRO A 174 9.64 -60.24 28.32
N LYS A 175 9.62 -60.96 27.18
CA LYS A 175 10.76 -61.71 26.64
C LYS A 175 11.61 -60.78 25.79
#